data_AF-A0A4R5V7L6-F1
#
_entry.id   AF-A0A4R5V7L6-F1
#
_cell.length_a   1.000
_cell.length_b   1.000
_cell.length_c   1.000
_cell.angle_alpha   90.00
_cell.angle_beta   90.00
_cell.angle_gamma   90.00
#
_symmetry.space_group_name_H-M   'P 1'
#
loop_
_entity.id
_entity.type
_entity.pdbx_description
1 polymer ?
#
loop_
_entity_poly.entity_id
_entity_poly.type
_entity_poly.pdbx_seq_one_letter_code
_entity_poly.pdbx_strand_id
1 'polypeptide(L)'
;MGNARNIAFWVVLFLLILALFNLFSGSGSTLQSREITFSDFVSAVKNEEVSQVTLDGEQVRFRGTDGQDYVTIKPEDAQITDLLIANNVPIRAEKQEQSGFQSFLITLLPFVLLIGVWIYFMNRMQGGGKGGAMGFGKSKAKMLTEKQGRVTFDDVAGIDEAKEELEEIVEFLRNPQKFSRLGGKIPKGALLVGPPGTGKTLLARAIAGEAGVPFFTISGSDFVEMFVGVGASRVRDMFEQAKKNAPCIVFIDEIDAVGRHRGAGYGGGNDEREQTLNQLLVEMDGFEANEGVIIIAATNRKDVLDPALLRPGRFDRQVTVGNPDIKGREKILGVHARKTPLGPDVDLRIIARGTPGFSGADLANLVNEAALMAARIGRRFVTMEDFESAKDKVMMGAERRSMVLTADQKEKTAYHEAGHAVVGLSLPMCDPVYKATIIPRGGALGMVVSLPEMDRLNWHKDECEQKLAMTMAGKAAEILKYGEEHVSNGPAGDIQQASQLARAMVLRWGMSDKVGNIDYAEAHEGYSGSTGGFSVSAHTKEMIEEEVRRFIQAGYERAAQILNEKKKDWERLAEGLLEYETLTGEEIKRVMKGEPPHLDDSGAGDADQGSAPSVTAIPKTKPKKTPPEGGMEPEPSA
;
A
#
# COMPACT_ATOMS: atom_id res chain seq x y z
N MET A 1 -8.96 -27.54 -12.66
CA MET A 1 -8.63 -28.98 -12.48
C MET A 1 -7.19 -29.36 -12.90
N GLY A 2 -6.43 -28.52 -13.63
CA GLY A 2 -5.04 -28.83 -14.02
C GLY A 2 -4.04 -28.87 -12.85
N ASN A 3 -4.11 -27.91 -11.92
CA ASN A 3 -3.16 -27.83 -10.81
C ASN A 3 -3.30 -28.98 -9.80
N ALA A 4 -4.50 -29.48 -9.57
CA ALA A 4 -4.73 -30.62 -8.67
C ALA A 4 -4.06 -31.91 -9.16
N ARG A 5 -4.00 -32.13 -10.50
CA ARG A 5 -3.30 -33.27 -11.09
C ARG A 5 -1.77 -33.16 -10.96
N ASN A 6 -1.22 -31.96 -11.15
CA ASN A 6 0.22 -31.72 -10.97
C ASN A 6 0.63 -31.82 -9.50
N ILE A 7 -0.19 -31.31 -8.57
CA ILE A 7 0.05 -31.46 -7.13
C ILE A 7 -0.04 -32.94 -6.73
N ALA A 8 -1.05 -33.67 -7.21
CA ALA A 8 -1.18 -35.10 -6.95
C ALA A 8 0.03 -35.89 -7.47
N PHE A 9 0.60 -35.53 -8.62
CA PHE A 9 1.83 -36.14 -9.15
C PHE A 9 3.02 -35.93 -8.19
N TRP A 10 3.28 -34.69 -7.77
CA TRP A 10 4.39 -34.40 -6.86
C TRP A 10 4.22 -35.04 -5.48
N VAL A 11 2.98 -35.12 -4.98
CA VAL A 11 2.67 -35.82 -3.72
C VAL A 11 2.93 -37.33 -3.86
N VAL A 12 2.50 -37.96 -4.94
CA VAL A 12 2.74 -39.40 -5.18
C VAL A 12 4.23 -39.69 -5.36
N LEU A 13 4.96 -38.85 -6.09
CA LEU A 13 6.40 -38.99 -6.25
C LEU A 13 7.15 -38.82 -4.92
N PHE A 14 6.75 -37.83 -4.12
CA PHE A 14 7.32 -37.60 -2.80
C PHE A 14 7.06 -38.77 -1.85
N LEU A 15 5.84 -39.32 -1.83
CA LEU A 15 5.49 -40.50 -1.05
C LEU A 15 6.28 -41.74 -1.50
N LEU A 16 6.51 -41.90 -2.80
CA LEU A 16 7.29 -43.00 -3.35
C LEU A 16 8.77 -42.90 -3.00
N ILE A 17 9.35 -41.69 -3.02
CA ILE A 17 10.72 -41.42 -2.55
C ILE A 17 10.82 -41.67 -1.04
N LEU A 18 9.85 -41.24 -0.24
CA LEU A 18 9.81 -41.51 1.21
C LEU A 18 9.72 -43.01 1.51
N ALA A 19 8.88 -43.75 0.78
CA ALA A 19 8.76 -45.19 0.92
C ALA A 19 10.06 -45.91 0.56
N LEU A 20 10.73 -45.47 -0.51
CA LEU A 20 12.04 -45.96 -0.90
C LEU A 20 13.13 -45.64 0.13
N PHE A 21 13.15 -44.40 0.63
CA PHE A 21 14.10 -43.99 1.66
C PHE A 21 13.94 -44.84 2.92
N ASN A 22 12.70 -45.11 3.34
CA ASN A 22 12.42 -45.94 4.51
C ASN A 22 12.82 -47.41 4.31
N LEU A 23 12.61 -47.94 3.10
CA LEU A 23 13.08 -49.27 2.68
C LEU A 23 14.62 -49.38 2.70
N PHE A 24 15.34 -48.33 2.31
CA PHE A 24 16.80 -48.30 2.30
C PHE A 24 17.43 -47.96 3.65
N SER A 25 16.73 -47.23 4.52
CA SER A 25 17.20 -46.96 5.89
C SER A 25 17.09 -48.17 6.83
N GLY A 26 16.35 -49.21 6.43
CA GLY A 26 16.05 -50.38 7.25
C GLY A 26 16.98 -51.58 7.02
N SER A 27 18.28 -51.46 7.35
CA SER A 27 19.15 -52.61 7.75
C SER A 27 20.59 -52.21 8.11
N GLY A 28 20.79 -51.01 8.67
CA GLY A 28 22.11 -50.55 9.10
C GLY A 28 22.06 -50.04 10.52
N SER A 29 22.07 -50.92 11.52
CA SER A 29 22.47 -50.55 12.87
C SER A 29 23.99 -50.29 12.87
N THR A 30 24.40 -49.17 12.26
CA THR A 30 25.72 -48.58 12.50
C THR A 30 25.71 -48.10 13.95
N LEU A 31 26.05 -49.00 14.88
CA LEU A 31 26.64 -48.62 16.15
C LEU A 31 27.78 -47.65 15.80
N GLN A 32 27.75 -46.45 16.38
CA GLN A 32 28.76 -45.41 16.19
C GLN A 32 30.11 -45.95 16.66
N SER A 33 30.79 -46.68 15.79
CA SER A 33 32.11 -47.20 16.09
C SER A 33 33.13 -46.14 15.70
N ARG A 34 33.91 -45.68 16.68
CA ARG A 34 34.83 -44.55 16.47
C ARG A 34 36.07 -45.05 15.72
N GLU A 35 36.40 -44.38 14.62
CA GLU A 35 37.59 -44.73 13.84
C GLU A 35 38.84 -44.22 14.55
N ILE A 36 39.82 -45.11 14.72
CA ILE A 36 41.13 -44.76 15.29
C ILE A 36 42.26 -45.24 14.38
N THR A 37 43.42 -44.60 14.50
CA THR A 37 44.58 -44.97 13.68
C THR A 37 45.13 -46.32 14.09
N PHE A 38 45.75 -47.02 13.13
CA PHE A 38 46.31 -48.34 13.38
C PHE A 38 47.42 -48.32 14.46
N SER A 39 48.22 -47.25 14.50
CA SER A 39 49.24 -47.04 15.54
C SER A 39 48.63 -46.88 16.94
N ASP A 40 47.48 -46.22 17.04
CA ASP A 40 46.78 -46.04 18.31
C ASP A 40 46.18 -47.36 18.78
N PHE A 41 45.65 -48.17 17.86
CA PHE A 41 45.20 -49.53 18.15
C PHE A 41 46.34 -50.41 18.68
N VAL A 42 47.51 -50.41 18.04
CA VAL A 42 48.66 -51.20 18.51
C VAL A 42 49.11 -50.74 19.90
N SER A 43 49.02 -49.45 20.18
CA SER A 43 49.32 -48.87 21.49
C SER A 43 48.31 -49.31 22.54
N ALA A 44 47.01 -49.25 22.22
CA ALA A 44 45.93 -49.69 23.10
C ALA A 44 46.02 -51.20 23.43
N VAL A 45 46.42 -52.04 22.47
CA VAL A 45 46.64 -53.47 22.69
C VAL A 45 47.83 -53.71 23.64
N LYS A 46 48.94 -52.97 23.49
CA LYS A 46 50.11 -53.09 24.37
C LYS A 46 49.86 -52.59 25.79
N ASN A 47 48.92 -51.65 25.95
CA ASN A 47 48.53 -51.09 27.24
C ASN A 47 47.41 -51.89 27.94
N GLU A 48 47.02 -53.05 27.39
CA GLU A 48 45.93 -53.91 27.92
C GLU A 48 44.54 -53.23 27.96
N GLU A 49 44.32 -52.23 27.10
CA GLU A 49 43.06 -51.45 27.05
C GLU A 49 42.00 -52.08 26.14
N VAL A 50 42.26 -53.26 25.58
CA VAL A 50 41.40 -53.93 24.58
C VAL A 50 40.84 -55.23 25.14
N SER A 51 39.50 -55.34 25.20
CA SER A 51 38.83 -56.52 25.77
C SER A 51 38.58 -57.63 24.74
N GLN A 52 38.29 -57.26 23.49
CA GLN A 52 37.99 -58.24 22.43
C GLN A 52 38.27 -57.64 21.05
N VAL A 53 38.82 -58.45 20.15
CA VAL A 53 39.06 -58.06 18.76
C VAL A 53 38.30 -58.99 17.80
N THR A 54 37.64 -58.39 16.82
CA THR A 54 37.01 -59.05 15.68
C THR A 54 37.74 -58.65 14.40
N LEU A 55 38.26 -59.64 13.68
CA LEU A 55 38.95 -59.45 12.41
C LEU A 55 37.99 -59.74 11.25
N ASP A 56 37.73 -58.72 10.43
CA ASP A 56 36.93 -58.78 9.20
C ASP A 56 37.79 -58.29 8.02
N GLY A 57 38.61 -59.20 7.48
CA GLY A 57 39.57 -58.90 6.41
C GLY A 57 40.60 -57.83 6.84
N GLU A 58 40.61 -56.70 6.13
CA GLU A 58 41.46 -55.54 6.45
C GLU A 58 40.89 -54.68 7.59
N GLN A 59 39.61 -54.82 7.91
CA GLN A 59 38.98 -54.06 8.97
C GLN A 59 39.08 -54.80 10.31
N VAL A 60 39.67 -54.13 11.29
CA VAL A 60 39.80 -54.64 12.65
C VAL A 60 38.82 -53.86 13.52
N ARG A 61 37.83 -54.56 14.07
CA ARG A 61 36.90 -53.99 15.05
C ARG A 61 37.27 -54.48 16.42
N PHE A 62 37.37 -53.61 17.41
CA PHE A 62 37.69 -54.04 18.76
C PHE A 62 36.91 -53.25 19.79
N ARG A 63 36.66 -53.89 20.93
CA ARG A 63 36.01 -53.26 22.07
C ARG A 63 37.06 -52.90 23.11
N GLY A 64 37.08 -51.65 23.53
CA GLY A 64 37.92 -51.19 24.62
C GLY A 64 37.39 -51.65 25.97
N THR A 65 38.23 -51.63 27.01
CA THR A 65 37.80 -51.86 28.39
C THR A 65 36.81 -50.80 28.90
N ASP A 66 36.71 -49.66 28.21
CA ASP A 66 35.71 -48.61 28.38
C ASP A 66 34.30 -48.99 27.89
N GLY A 67 34.16 -50.15 27.23
CA GLY A 67 32.90 -50.63 26.67
C GLY A 67 32.53 -50.01 25.32
N GLN A 68 33.41 -49.19 24.73
CA GLN A 68 33.18 -48.61 23.39
C GLN A 68 33.74 -49.48 22.28
N ASP A 69 33.08 -49.43 21.13
CA ASP A 69 33.49 -50.15 19.92
C ASP A 69 34.31 -49.21 19.01
N TYR A 70 35.51 -49.65 18.66
CA TYR A 70 36.45 -48.94 17.82
C TYR A 70 36.71 -49.72 16.53
N VAL A 71 37.04 -48.99 15.47
CA VAL A 71 37.40 -49.58 14.18
C VAL A 71 38.72 -49.00 13.71
N THR A 72 39.58 -49.87 13.20
CA THR A 72 40.80 -49.47 12.53
C THR A 72 41.02 -50.33 11.28
N ILE A 73 41.83 -49.82 10.34
CA ILE A 73 42.19 -50.54 9.12
C ILE A 73 43.63 -51.03 9.27
N LYS A 74 43.80 -52.33 9.10
CA LYS A 74 45.08 -53.02 9.13
C LYS A 74 45.82 -52.76 7.81
N PRO A 75 47.09 -52.29 7.83
CA PRO A 75 47.99 -52.38 6.67
C PRO A 75 48.32 -53.85 6.35
N GLU A 76 48.32 -54.24 5.07
CA GLU A 76 48.50 -55.63 4.62
C GLU A 76 49.71 -56.34 5.25
N ASP A 77 50.82 -55.62 5.46
CA ASP A 77 52.09 -56.15 5.97
C ASP A 77 52.18 -56.34 7.51
N ALA A 78 51.15 -55.95 8.27
CA ALA A 78 51.21 -56.00 9.73
C ALA A 78 50.85 -57.39 10.32
N GLN A 79 51.71 -57.98 11.17
CA GLN A 79 51.40 -59.21 11.91
C GLN A 79 50.63 -58.92 13.21
N ILE A 80 49.33 -58.62 13.09
CA ILE A 80 48.47 -58.28 14.25
C ILE A 80 48.14 -59.50 15.11
N THR A 81 47.99 -60.68 14.49
CA THR A 81 47.54 -61.89 15.18
C THR A 81 48.51 -62.29 16.29
N ASP A 82 49.81 -62.21 16.03
CA ASP A 82 50.85 -62.56 17.01
C ASP A 82 50.91 -61.56 18.17
N LEU A 83 50.68 -60.27 17.87
CA LEU A 83 50.60 -59.20 18.88
C LEU A 83 49.39 -59.37 19.80
N LEU A 84 48.25 -59.82 19.28
CA LEU A 84 47.03 -60.07 20.07
C LEU A 84 47.14 -61.34 20.93
N ILE A 85 47.79 -62.39 20.40
CA ILE A 85 48.06 -63.63 21.14
C ILE A 85 49.05 -63.38 22.27
N ALA A 86 50.11 -62.60 22.04
CA ALA A 86 51.11 -62.28 23.05
C ALA A 86 50.54 -61.47 24.24
N ASN A 87 49.48 -60.68 24.00
CA ASN A 87 48.80 -59.87 25.02
C ASN A 87 47.47 -60.50 25.52
N ASN A 88 47.24 -61.80 25.26
CA ASN A 88 46.07 -62.57 25.73
C ASN A 88 44.68 -61.97 25.36
N VAL A 89 44.56 -61.30 24.21
CA VAL A 89 43.28 -60.72 23.77
C VAL A 89 42.47 -61.76 22.97
N PRO A 90 41.18 -62.02 23.29
CA PRO A 90 40.36 -62.96 22.54
C PRO A 90 40.04 -62.46 21.13
N ILE A 91 40.31 -63.31 20.13
CA ILE A 91 40.15 -63.00 18.70
C ILE A 91 38.95 -63.75 18.11
N ARG A 92 38.05 -63.04 17.44
CA ARG A 92 36.95 -63.59 16.61
C ARG A 92 37.20 -63.26 15.14
N ALA A 93 37.25 -64.26 14.26
CA ALA A 93 37.35 -64.03 12.82
C ALA A 93 35.99 -64.23 12.15
N GLU A 94 35.58 -63.28 11.31
CA GLU A 94 34.34 -63.37 10.52
C GLU A 94 34.65 -63.75 9.07
N LYS A 95 33.72 -64.48 8.42
CA LYS A 95 33.86 -64.87 7.00
C LYS A 95 33.36 -63.73 6.12
N GLN A 96 34.19 -63.22 5.22
CA GLN A 96 33.75 -62.31 4.15
C GLN A 96 32.82 -63.05 3.19
N GLU A 97 31.50 -62.90 3.34
CA GLU A 97 30.56 -63.40 2.34
C GLU A 97 30.52 -62.49 1.11
N GLN A 98 30.97 -63.02 -0.02
CA GLN A 98 30.79 -62.41 -1.33
C GLN A 98 29.42 -62.80 -1.91
N SER A 99 28.41 -61.94 -1.72
CA SER A 99 27.22 -61.93 -2.58
C SER A 99 26.96 -60.52 -3.13
N GLY A 100 27.97 -59.97 -3.81
CA GLY A 100 27.91 -58.62 -4.39
C GLY A 100 26.90 -58.48 -5.54
N PHE A 101 26.66 -59.55 -6.30
CA PHE A 101 25.78 -59.50 -7.48
C PHE A 101 24.29 -59.48 -7.12
N GLN A 102 23.89 -60.23 -6.08
CA GLN A 102 22.51 -60.27 -5.61
C GLN A 102 22.12 -58.96 -4.93
N SER A 103 23.02 -58.39 -4.10
CA SER A 103 22.83 -57.08 -3.48
C SER A 103 22.80 -55.94 -4.51
N PHE A 104 23.61 -56.02 -5.57
CA PHE A 104 23.59 -55.05 -6.67
C PHE A 104 22.24 -55.03 -7.41
N LEU A 105 21.68 -56.20 -7.73
CA LEU A 105 20.38 -56.31 -8.41
C LEU A 105 19.21 -55.81 -7.56
N ILE A 106 19.20 -56.13 -6.26
CA ILE A 106 18.18 -55.66 -5.31
C ILE A 106 18.27 -54.14 -5.12
N THR A 107 19.48 -53.58 -5.14
CA THR A 107 19.70 -52.13 -5.04
C THR A 107 19.31 -51.40 -6.33
N LEU A 108 19.48 -52.02 -7.50
CA LEU A 108 19.18 -51.39 -8.80
C LEU A 108 17.69 -51.36 -9.13
N LEU A 109 16.93 -52.38 -8.73
CA LEU A 109 15.50 -52.54 -8.99
C LEU A 109 14.64 -51.30 -8.65
N PRO A 110 14.81 -50.64 -7.49
CA PRO A 110 14.04 -49.44 -7.18
C PRO A 110 14.37 -48.22 -8.06
N PHE A 111 15.62 -48.07 -8.52
CA PHE A 111 15.98 -47.01 -9.47
C PHE A 111 15.34 -47.25 -10.84
N VAL A 112 15.32 -48.50 -11.31
CA VAL A 112 14.66 -48.88 -12.57
C VAL A 112 13.15 -48.62 -12.48
N LEU A 113 12.52 -48.92 -11.33
CA LEU A 113 11.10 -48.65 -11.10
C LEU A 113 10.79 -47.15 -11.09
N LEU A 114 11.64 -46.35 -10.45
CA LEU A 114 11.51 -44.88 -10.43
C LEU A 114 11.67 -44.28 -11.83
N ILE A 115 12.66 -44.73 -12.59
CA ILE A 115 12.86 -44.34 -14.00
C ILE A 115 11.67 -44.78 -14.86
N GLY A 116 11.12 -45.98 -14.65
CA GLY A 116 9.95 -46.47 -15.37
C GLY A 116 8.69 -45.63 -15.09
N VAL A 117 8.43 -45.29 -13.83
CA VAL A 117 7.32 -44.39 -13.43
C VAL A 117 7.53 -42.99 -14.00
N TRP A 118 8.76 -42.47 -13.96
CA TRP A 118 9.10 -41.18 -14.56
C TRP A 118 8.78 -41.18 -16.06
N ILE A 119 9.29 -42.15 -16.83
CA ILE A 119 9.07 -42.23 -18.28
C ILE A 119 7.58 -42.39 -18.60
N TYR A 120 6.85 -43.22 -17.85
CA TYR A 120 5.41 -43.41 -18.02
C TYR A 120 4.60 -42.12 -17.81
N PHE A 121 4.93 -41.32 -16.81
CA PHE A 121 4.25 -40.03 -16.56
C PHE A 121 4.70 -38.93 -17.51
N MET A 122 5.98 -38.90 -17.90
CA MET A 122 6.51 -37.91 -18.86
C MET A 122 5.85 -38.06 -20.24
N ASN A 123 5.64 -39.31 -20.69
CA ASN A 123 4.89 -39.60 -21.91
C ASN A 123 3.41 -39.19 -21.83
N ARG A 124 2.81 -39.11 -20.63
CA ARG A 124 1.44 -38.59 -20.41
C ARG A 124 1.37 -37.08 -20.19
N MET A 125 2.44 -36.46 -19.71
CA MET A 125 2.49 -35.01 -19.47
C MET A 125 2.80 -34.21 -20.74
N GLN A 126 3.44 -34.84 -21.74
CA GLN A 126 3.75 -34.23 -23.04
C GLN A 126 2.63 -34.41 -24.09
N GLY A 127 1.67 -35.32 -23.83
CA GLY A 127 0.62 -35.74 -24.78
C GLY A 127 -0.73 -35.01 -24.68
N GLY A 128 -0.77 -33.75 -24.26
CA GLY A 128 -2.05 -33.03 -24.16
C GLY A 128 -1.94 -31.53 -23.88
N GLY A 129 -1.81 -30.74 -24.95
CA GLY A 129 -2.12 -29.30 -24.96
C GLY A 129 -0.94 -28.36 -24.67
N LYS A 130 -0.64 -27.48 -25.65
CA LYS A 130 0.10 -26.21 -25.56
C LYS A 130 0.44 -25.77 -24.11
N GLY A 131 1.60 -26.15 -23.56
CA GLY A 131 1.97 -25.66 -22.23
C GLY A 131 3.15 -26.29 -21.47
N GLY A 132 3.98 -27.17 -22.03
CA GLY A 132 5.16 -27.71 -21.33
C GLY A 132 6.42 -26.88 -21.57
N ALA A 133 7.11 -26.43 -20.51
CA ALA A 133 8.42 -25.71 -20.46
C ALA A 133 8.60 -24.41 -21.28
N MET A 134 7.91 -24.26 -22.41
CA MET A 134 7.93 -23.10 -23.32
C MET A 134 7.03 -21.93 -22.85
N GLY A 135 6.36 -22.08 -21.70
CA GLY A 135 5.46 -21.08 -21.13
C GLY A 135 6.15 -20.01 -20.26
N PHE A 136 7.42 -20.20 -19.91
CA PHE A 136 8.14 -19.32 -18.98
C PHE A 136 8.43 -17.92 -19.52
N GLY A 137 8.43 -17.74 -20.85
CA GLY A 137 8.69 -16.45 -21.51
C GLY A 137 7.45 -15.69 -21.99
N LYS A 138 6.24 -16.23 -21.82
CA LYS A 138 5.02 -15.55 -22.29
C LYS A 138 4.61 -14.43 -21.35
N SER A 139 4.20 -13.31 -21.92
CA SER A 139 3.65 -12.18 -21.20
C SER A 139 2.35 -12.57 -20.49
N LYS A 140 2.21 -12.17 -19.23
CA LYS A 140 0.98 -12.35 -18.43
C LYS A 140 -0.05 -11.24 -18.69
N ALA A 141 0.15 -10.41 -19.72
CA ALA A 141 -0.71 -9.30 -20.07
C ALA A 141 -2.18 -9.73 -20.13
N LYS A 142 -3.03 -9.06 -19.35
CA LYS A 142 -4.47 -9.27 -19.43
C LYS A 142 -4.99 -8.41 -20.58
N MET A 143 -5.44 -9.07 -21.65
CA MET A 143 -6.15 -8.41 -22.74
C MET A 143 -7.57 -8.11 -22.27
N LEU A 144 -7.91 -6.82 -22.14
CA LEU A 144 -9.28 -6.39 -21.97
C LEU A 144 -9.85 -6.10 -23.36
N THR A 145 -10.75 -6.98 -23.82
CA THR A 145 -11.51 -6.78 -25.07
C THR A 145 -12.68 -5.82 -24.81
N GLU A 146 -13.10 -5.08 -25.85
CA GLU A 146 -14.11 -4.00 -25.80
C GLU A 146 -15.39 -4.28 -24.98
N LYS A 147 -15.76 -5.54 -24.76
CA LYS A 147 -17.05 -5.92 -24.18
C LYS A 147 -17.09 -5.98 -22.64
N GLN A 148 -15.95 -5.96 -21.93
CA GLN A 148 -15.96 -6.06 -20.46
C GLN A 148 -15.51 -4.75 -19.79
N GLY A 149 -16.48 -4.02 -19.24
CA GLY A 149 -16.24 -2.87 -18.37
C GLY A 149 -15.65 -1.65 -19.09
N ARG A 150 -16.35 -1.16 -20.13
CA ARG A 150 -16.01 0.06 -20.85
C ARG A 150 -16.07 1.25 -19.89
N VAL A 151 -14.90 1.81 -19.58
CA VAL A 151 -14.73 3.06 -18.85
C VAL A 151 -14.53 4.14 -19.91
N THR A 152 -15.18 5.29 -19.76
CA THR A 152 -15.06 6.43 -20.69
C THR A 152 -14.60 7.67 -19.95
N PHE A 153 -14.38 8.79 -20.65
CA PHE A 153 -14.03 10.04 -19.98
C PHE A 153 -15.13 10.58 -19.05
N ASP A 154 -16.38 10.12 -19.18
CA ASP A 154 -17.48 10.47 -18.26
C ASP A 154 -17.34 9.83 -16.87
N ASP A 155 -16.54 8.76 -16.76
CA ASP A 155 -16.27 8.05 -15.50
C ASP A 155 -15.02 8.57 -14.79
N VAL A 156 -14.29 9.49 -15.41
CA VAL A 156 -13.10 10.15 -14.87
C VAL A 156 -13.47 11.60 -14.60
N ALA A 157 -13.07 12.17 -13.47
CA ALA A 157 -13.42 13.55 -13.13
C ALA A 157 -12.28 14.26 -12.40
N GLY A 158 -12.29 15.59 -12.41
CA GLY A 158 -11.36 16.42 -11.63
C GLY A 158 -9.93 16.51 -12.17
N ILE A 159 -9.72 16.11 -13.43
CA ILE A 159 -8.44 16.19 -14.14
C ILE A 159 -8.67 16.68 -15.58
N ASP A 160 -9.35 17.82 -15.70
CA ASP A 160 -9.86 18.33 -16.98
C ASP A 160 -8.70 18.69 -17.92
N GLU A 161 -7.60 19.26 -17.40
CA GLU A 161 -6.40 19.60 -18.18
C GLU A 161 -5.70 18.34 -18.74
N ALA A 162 -5.58 17.30 -17.92
CA ALA A 162 -5.00 16.03 -18.36
C ALA A 162 -5.87 15.35 -19.42
N LYS A 163 -7.20 15.49 -19.35
CA LYS A 163 -8.11 14.96 -20.37
C LYS A 163 -7.94 15.67 -21.71
N GLU A 164 -7.88 17.00 -21.71
CA GLU A 164 -7.69 17.79 -22.95
C GLU A 164 -6.38 17.38 -23.66
N GLU A 165 -5.29 17.22 -22.91
CA GLU A 165 -3.99 16.83 -23.50
C GLU A 165 -4.01 15.40 -24.07
N LEU A 166 -4.82 14.51 -23.47
CA LEU A 166 -4.97 13.11 -23.90
C LEU A 166 -6.06 12.95 -24.98
N GLU A 167 -6.90 13.95 -25.21
CA GLU A 167 -7.93 13.93 -26.27
C GLU A 167 -7.30 13.90 -27.67
N GLU A 168 -6.12 14.50 -27.83
CA GLU A 168 -5.30 14.38 -29.04
C GLU A 168 -4.94 12.92 -29.36
N ILE A 169 -4.60 12.13 -28.33
CA ILE A 169 -4.25 10.71 -28.47
C ILE A 169 -5.49 9.90 -28.89
N VAL A 170 -6.65 10.22 -28.32
CA VAL A 170 -7.93 9.60 -28.68
C VAL A 170 -8.32 9.94 -30.12
N GLU A 171 -8.25 11.21 -30.52
CA GLU A 171 -8.58 11.62 -31.88
C GLU A 171 -7.66 10.95 -32.90
N PHE A 172 -6.37 10.82 -32.54
CA PHE A 172 -5.41 10.11 -33.36
C PHE A 172 -5.78 8.63 -33.55
N LEU A 173 -6.11 7.91 -32.46
CA LEU A 173 -6.50 6.49 -32.55
C LEU A 173 -7.80 6.30 -33.35
N ARG A 174 -8.75 7.24 -33.26
CA ARG A 174 -10.00 7.21 -34.03
C ARG A 174 -9.79 7.53 -35.51
N ASN A 175 -8.96 8.53 -35.83
CA ASN A 175 -8.75 9.03 -37.19
C ASN A 175 -7.26 9.25 -37.55
N PRO A 176 -6.43 8.19 -37.68
CA PRO A 176 -5.00 8.34 -37.95
C PRO A 176 -4.69 9.12 -39.23
N GLN A 177 -5.52 8.94 -40.27
CA GLN A 177 -5.33 9.59 -41.59
C GLN A 177 -5.37 11.12 -41.52
N LYS A 178 -6.12 11.71 -40.57
CA LYS A 178 -6.21 13.17 -40.41
C LYS A 178 -4.83 13.78 -40.13
N PHE A 179 -4.05 13.11 -39.29
CA PHE A 179 -2.72 13.55 -38.86
C PHE A 179 -1.62 13.19 -39.87
N SER A 180 -1.68 11.98 -40.46
CA SER A 180 -0.70 11.55 -41.46
C SER A 180 -0.70 12.43 -42.72
N ARG A 181 -1.86 12.95 -43.15
CA ARG A 181 -1.97 13.84 -44.33
C ARG A 181 -1.20 15.16 -44.18
N LEU A 182 -1.05 15.64 -42.94
CA LEU A 182 -0.37 16.89 -42.62
C LEU A 182 1.09 16.67 -42.20
N GLY A 183 1.59 15.42 -42.28
CA GLY A 183 2.95 15.06 -41.84
C GLY A 183 3.12 15.06 -40.31
N GLY A 184 2.01 15.06 -39.55
CA GLY A 184 2.04 14.93 -38.10
C GLY A 184 2.64 13.60 -37.68
N LYS A 185 3.68 13.64 -36.82
CA LYS A 185 4.27 12.43 -36.24
C LYS A 185 3.48 12.01 -35.01
N ILE A 186 3.30 10.71 -34.90
CA ILE A 186 2.48 10.09 -33.87
C ILE A 186 3.33 9.96 -32.60
N PRO A 187 2.83 10.41 -31.44
CA PRO A 187 3.54 10.19 -30.19
C PRO A 187 3.59 8.69 -29.93
N LYS A 188 4.81 8.17 -29.76
CA LYS A 188 5.03 6.74 -29.53
C LYS A 188 4.62 6.33 -28.12
N GLY A 189 4.69 7.26 -27.17
CA GLY A 189 4.23 6.98 -25.81
C GLY A 189 3.96 8.20 -24.95
N ALA A 190 3.06 8.01 -23.99
CA ALA A 190 2.72 9.01 -22.98
C ALA A 190 3.08 8.49 -21.58
N LEU A 191 3.70 9.34 -20.77
CA LEU A 191 3.96 9.07 -19.36
C LEU A 191 2.97 9.86 -18.50
N LEU A 192 2.15 9.15 -17.74
CA LEU A 192 1.27 9.70 -16.71
C LEU A 192 2.03 9.79 -15.40
N VAL A 193 2.26 11.00 -14.92
CA VAL A 193 3.02 11.28 -13.69
C VAL A 193 2.09 11.85 -12.63
N GLY A 194 2.08 11.28 -11.43
CA GLY A 194 1.38 11.91 -10.32
C GLY A 194 1.27 11.02 -9.08
N PRO A 195 0.77 11.55 -7.96
CA PRO A 195 0.60 10.79 -6.73
C PRO A 195 -0.20 9.49 -6.90
N PRO A 196 -0.04 8.50 -6.01
CA PRO A 196 -0.88 7.31 -6.03
C PRO A 196 -2.35 7.69 -5.82
N GLY A 197 -3.27 6.91 -6.41
CA GLY A 197 -4.71 7.13 -6.22
C GLY A 197 -5.34 8.26 -7.05
N THR A 198 -4.60 8.97 -7.90
CA THR A 198 -5.15 10.04 -8.78
C THR A 198 -5.86 9.51 -10.04
N GLY A 199 -5.99 8.20 -10.19
CA GLY A 199 -6.75 7.61 -11.29
C GLY A 199 -5.96 7.43 -12.59
N LYS A 200 -4.61 7.40 -12.58
CA LYS A 200 -3.76 7.16 -13.76
C LYS A 200 -4.18 5.91 -14.57
N THR A 201 -4.37 4.79 -13.90
CA THR A 201 -4.82 3.52 -14.51
C THR A 201 -6.26 3.62 -15.04
N LEU A 202 -7.14 4.37 -14.36
CA LEU A 202 -8.51 4.60 -14.79
C LEU A 202 -8.55 5.48 -16.05
N LEU A 203 -7.72 6.52 -16.09
CA LEU A 203 -7.56 7.43 -17.22
C LEU A 203 -7.05 6.69 -18.46
N ALA A 204 -6.03 5.85 -18.32
CA ALA A 204 -5.52 5.04 -19.43
C ALA A 204 -6.61 4.09 -20.01
N ARG A 205 -7.45 3.50 -19.14
CA ARG A 205 -8.60 2.69 -19.57
C ARG A 205 -9.67 3.54 -20.25
N ALA A 206 -9.91 4.76 -19.78
CA ALA A 206 -10.85 5.69 -20.38
C ALA A 206 -10.44 6.11 -21.80
N ILE A 207 -9.15 6.37 -22.04
CA ILE A 207 -8.61 6.67 -23.38
C ILE A 207 -8.92 5.52 -24.35
N ALA A 208 -8.69 4.27 -23.94
CA ALA A 208 -8.98 3.10 -24.76
C ALA A 208 -10.48 2.93 -25.02
N GLY A 209 -11.31 3.14 -24.00
CA GLY A 209 -12.78 3.04 -24.10
C GLY A 209 -13.39 4.15 -24.95
N GLU A 210 -12.79 5.34 -24.96
CA GLU A 210 -13.15 6.45 -25.82
C GLU A 210 -12.71 6.14 -27.26
N ALA A 211 -11.47 5.75 -27.49
CA ALA A 211 -10.95 5.41 -28.81
C ALA A 211 -11.60 4.15 -29.42
N GLY A 212 -12.15 3.24 -28.61
CA GLY A 212 -12.73 1.97 -29.08
C GLY A 212 -11.66 0.99 -29.53
N VAL A 213 -10.51 0.97 -28.86
CA VAL A 213 -9.37 0.09 -29.22
C VAL A 213 -9.06 -0.92 -28.11
N PRO A 214 -8.45 -2.08 -28.42
CA PRO A 214 -7.98 -3.02 -27.40
C PRO A 214 -7.01 -2.39 -26.40
N PHE A 215 -7.15 -2.81 -25.13
CA PHE A 215 -6.32 -2.33 -24.03
C PHE A 215 -5.55 -3.48 -23.38
N PHE A 216 -4.23 -3.41 -23.44
CA PHE A 216 -3.32 -4.33 -22.77
C PHE A 216 -2.81 -3.66 -21.49
N THR A 217 -2.89 -4.36 -20.35
CA THR A 217 -2.36 -3.86 -19.08
C THR A 217 -1.37 -4.84 -18.48
N ILE A 218 -0.22 -4.32 -18.09
CA ILE A 218 0.87 -5.05 -17.42
C ILE A 218 1.41 -4.17 -16.30
N SER A 219 1.81 -4.80 -15.19
CA SER A 219 2.53 -4.11 -14.12
C SER A 219 4.02 -4.10 -14.41
N GLY A 220 4.72 -2.99 -14.16
CA GLY A 220 6.16 -2.89 -14.29
C GLY A 220 6.89 -3.90 -13.41
N SER A 221 6.33 -4.20 -12.24
CA SER A 221 6.80 -5.26 -11.35
C SER A 221 6.71 -6.67 -11.96
N ASP A 222 5.84 -6.93 -12.93
CA ASP A 222 5.75 -8.23 -13.61
C ASP A 222 6.97 -8.53 -14.49
N PHE A 223 7.79 -7.52 -14.81
CA PHE A 223 9.01 -7.73 -15.58
C PHE A 223 10.24 -7.99 -14.71
N VAL A 224 10.16 -7.77 -13.39
CA VAL A 224 11.26 -8.01 -12.45
C VAL A 224 11.10 -9.41 -11.86
N GLU A 225 11.94 -10.35 -12.29
CA GLU A 225 11.89 -11.75 -11.88
C GLU A 225 13.26 -12.26 -11.41
N MET A 226 13.27 -13.37 -10.67
CA MET A 226 14.52 -13.96 -10.15
C MET A 226 15.43 -14.54 -11.25
N PHE A 227 14.93 -14.72 -12.47
CA PHE A 227 15.65 -15.34 -13.57
C PHE A 227 16.04 -14.29 -14.62
N VAL A 228 17.35 -14.18 -14.86
CA VAL A 228 17.93 -13.29 -15.88
C VAL A 228 17.31 -13.59 -17.26
N GLY A 229 16.92 -12.53 -17.97
CA GLY A 229 16.39 -12.62 -19.34
C GLY A 229 14.90 -12.94 -19.45
N VAL A 230 14.21 -13.31 -18.37
CA VAL A 230 12.75 -13.55 -18.39
C VAL A 230 11.99 -12.24 -18.62
N GLY A 231 12.37 -11.15 -17.94
CA GLY A 231 11.77 -9.82 -18.14
C GLY A 231 11.88 -9.36 -19.60
N ALA A 232 13.08 -9.41 -20.18
CA ALA A 232 13.30 -9.06 -21.59
C ALA A 232 12.46 -9.91 -22.57
N SER A 233 12.29 -11.21 -22.32
CA SER A 233 11.45 -12.07 -23.16
C SER A 233 9.97 -11.68 -23.11
N ARG A 234 9.46 -11.34 -21.92
CA ARG A 234 8.08 -10.86 -21.73
C ARG A 234 7.82 -9.52 -22.42
N VAL A 235 8.81 -8.62 -22.40
CA VAL A 235 8.74 -7.34 -23.11
C VAL A 235 8.58 -7.59 -24.62
N ARG A 236 9.37 -8.50 -25.22
CA ARG A 236 9.23 -8.86 -26.64
C ARG A 236 7.86 -9.45 -26.97
N ASP A 237 7.40 -10.43 -26.20
CA ASP A 237 6.09 -11.07 -26.45
C ASP A 237 4.92 -10.08 -26.27
N MET A 238 5.00 -9.16 -25.30
CA MET A 238 4.04 -8.07 -25.15
C MET A 238 3.96 -7.23 -26.43
N PHE A 239 5.10 -6.78 -26.95
CA PHE A 239 5.12 -5.95 -28.15
C PHE A 239 4.70 -6.69 -29.41
N GLU A 240 5.05 -7.97 -29.55
CA GLU A 240 4.58 -8.81 -30.65
C GLU A 240 3.05 -8.98 -30.62
N GLN A 241 2.47 -9.14 -29.44
CA GLN A 241 1.01 -9.20 -29.26
C GLN A 241 0.34 -7.86 -29.54
N ALA A 242 0.93 -6.74 -29.12
CA ALA A 242 0.43 -5.41 -29.43
C ALA A 242 0.40 -5.16 -30.95
N LYS A 243 1.49 -5.49 -31.65
CA LYS A 243 1.58 -5.38 -33.12
C LYS A 243 0.50 -6.17 -33.85
N LYS A 244 0.18 -7.38 -33.38
CA LYS A 244 -0.88 -8.22 -33.97
C LYS A 244 -2.30 -7.67 -33.77
N ASN A 245 -2.51 -6.82 -32.76
CA ASN A 245 -3.81 -6.27 -32.40
C ASN A 245 -3.90 -4.76 -32.63
N ALA A 246 -3.00 -4.19 -33.44
CA ALA A 246 -3.03 -2.77 -33.78
C ALA A 246 -4.30 -2.40 -34.59
N PRO A 247 -4.91 -1.23 -34.34
CA PRO A 247 -4.52 -0.21 -33.37
C PRO A 247 -4.89 -0.60 -31.93
N CYS A 248 -3.99 -0.41 -30.97
CA CYS A 248 -4.22 -0.75 -29.56
C CYS A 248 -3.41 0.13 -28.59
N ILE A 249 -3.79 0.11 -27.31
CA ILE A 249 -3.05 0.76 -26.23
C ILE A 249 -2.36 -0.29 -25.36
N VAL A 250 -1.07 -0.08 -25.10
CA VAL A 250 -0.29 -0.85 -24.12
C VAL A 250 -0.06 0.02 -22.89
N PHE A 251 -0.65 -0.37 -21.77
CA PHE A 251 -0.51 0.31 -20.49
C PHE A 251 0.46 -0.42 -19.56
N ILE A 252 1.51 0.28 -19.12
CA ILE A 252 2.50 -0.21 -18.15
C ILE A 252 2.34 0.60 -16.85
N ASP A 253 1.77 -0.02 -15.82
CA ASP A 253 1.70 0.58 -14.48
C ASP A 253 3.05 0.44 -13.76
N GLU A 254 3.35 1.29 -12.78
CA GLU A 254 4.60 1.21 -11.99
C GLU A 254 5.88 1.05 -12.84
N ILE A 255 6.02 1.86 -13.90
CA ILE A 255 7.18 1.78 -14.81
C ILE A 255 8.51 2.01 -14.07
N ASP A 256 8.49 2.66 -12.90
CA ASP A 256 9.64 2.88 -12.03
C ASP A 256 10.22 1.58 -11.43
N ALA A 257 9.49 0.47 -11.46
CA ALA A 257 10.05 -0.84 -11.09
C ALA A 257 11.16 -1.31 -12.04
N VAL A 258 11.04 -0.99 -13.34
CA VAL A 258 11.98 -1.38 -14.40
C VAL A 258 12.81 -0.22 -14.93
N GLY A 259 12.27 0.99 -14.87
CA GLY A 259 12.84 2.20 -15.45
C GLY A 259 13.69 3.01 -14.50
N ARG A 260 14.10 2.47 -13.35
CA ARG A 260 14.86 3.21 -12.34
C ARG A 260 16.29 3.52 -12.81
N HIS A 261 16.73 4.76 -12.62
CA HIS A 261 18.09 5.20 -12.93
C HIS A 261 19.11 4.46 -12.06
N ARG A 262 20.29 4.22 -12.62
CA ARG A 262 21.44 3.62 -11.94
C ARG A 262 21.76 4.35 -10.64
N GLY A 263 21.75 3.62 -9.52
CA GLY A 263 22.46 4.00 -8.30
C GLY A 263 23.80 3.28 -8.24
N ALA A 264 24.83 3.91 -7.67
CA ALA A 264 26.17 3.35 -7.49
C ALA A 264 26.22 2.21 -6.44
N GLY A 265 25.35 1.20 -6.59
CA GLY A 265 25.29 0.02 -5.74
C GLY A 265 25.99 -1.17 -6.41
N TYR A 266 27.16 -1.53 -5.90
CA TYR A 266 27.85 -2.79 -6.19
C TYR A 266 26.98 -3.98 -5.72
N GLY A 267 26.16 -4.56 -6.60
CA GLY A 267 25.39 -5.77 -6.30
C GLY A 267 24.60 -6.28 -7.50
N GLY A 268 24.78 -7.56 -7.85
CA GLY A 268 24.30 -8.22 -9.08
C GLY A 268 22.78 -8.37 -9.28
N GLY A 269 21.95 -7.57 -8.59
CA GLY A 269 20.51 -7.45 -8.85
C GLY A 269 20.15 -6.36 -9.89
N ASN A 270 21.15 -5.65 -10.42
CA ASN A 270 20.93 -4.61 -11.43
C ASN A 270 20.86 -5.17 -12.85
N ASP A 271 21.51 -6.30 -13.13
CA ASP A 271 21.70 -6.78 -14.50
C ASP A 271 20.38 -7.21 -15.19
N GLU A 272 19.44 -7.81 -14.45
CA GLU A 272 18.13 -8.23 -14.98
C GLU A 272 17.22 -7.03 -15.31
N ARG A 273 17.20 -6.04 -14.42
CA ARG A 273 16.45 -4.80 -14.62
C ARG A 273 17.01 -3.99 -15.78
N GLU A 274 18.34 -3.88 -15.87
CA GLU A 274 18.99 -3.20 -16.98
C GLU A 274 18.73 -3.91 -18.33
N GLN A 275 18.78 -5.24 -18.36
CA GLN A 275 18.48 -5.99 -19.58
C GLN A 275 17.04 -5.78 -20.04
N THR A 276 16.10 -5.82 -19.10
CA THR A 276 14.67 -5.60 -19.36
C THR A 276 14.40 -4.17 -19.83
N LEU A 277 15.00 -3.17 -19.18
CA LEU A 277 14.92 -1.77 -19.58
C LEU A 277 15.47 -1.55 -20.99
N ASN A 278 16.66 -2.06 -21.28
CA ASN A 278 17.27 -1.94 -22.60
C ASN A 278 16.41 -2.62 -23.67
N GLN A 279 15.81 -3.77 -23.36
CA GLN A 279 14.88 -4.42 -24.28
C GLN A 279 13.64 -3.55 -24.54
N LEU A 280 13.07 -2.93 -23.51
CA LEU A 280 11.96 -1.98 -23.66
C LEU A 280 12.34 -0.82 -24.58
N LEU A 281 13.53 -0.24 -24.40
CA LEU A 281 14.04 0.84 -25.25
C LEU A 281 14.21 0.41 -26.71
N VAL A 282 14.76 -0.77 -26.95
CA VAL A 282 14.94 -1.33 -28.30
C VAL A 282 13.60 -1.54 -28.99
N GLU A 283 12.60 -2.08 -28.29
CA GLU A 283 11.27 -2.28 -28.85
C GLU A 283 10.57 -0.94 -29.14
N MET A 284 10.68 0.05 -28.26
CA MET A 284 10.14 1.41 -28.46
C MET A 284 10.75 2.12 -29.67
N ASP A 285 12.08 2.03 -29.82
CA ASP A 285 12.80 2.62 -30.95
C ASP A 285 12.47 1.87 -32.26
N GLY A 286 12.21 0.56 -32.18
CA GLY A 286 11.88 -0.32 -33.30
C GLY A 286 10.47 -0.14 -33.90
N PHE A 287 9.60 0.70 -33.34
CA PHE A 287 8.30 1.05 -33.94
C PHE A 287 8.45 2.04 -35.08
N GLU A 288 7.83 1.76 -36.22
CA GLU A 288 7.49 2.81 -37.17
C GLU A 288 6.30 3.62 -36.62
N ALA A 289 6.33 4.95 -36.78
CA ALA A 289 5.31 5.83 -36.20
C ALA A 289 3.87 5.46 -36.64
N ASN A 290 3.70 4.80 -37.78
CA ASN A 290 2.41 4.47 -38.38
C ASN A 290 1.81 3.10 -37.98
N GLU A 291 2.44 2.34 -37.08
CA GLU A 291 1.92 1.03 -36.67
C GLU A 291 0.65 1.10 -35.79
N GLY A 292 0.23 2.28 -35.34
CA GLY A 292 -1.02 2.47 -34.58
C GLY A 292 -1.00 1.90 -33.16
N VAL A 293 0.18 1.62 -32.62
CA VAL A 293 0.39 1.16 -31.24
C VAL A 293 0.84 2.34 -30.38
N ILE A 294 0.16 2.59 -29.27
CA ILE A 294 0.51 3.67 -28.32
C ILE A 294 0.82 3.07 -26.96
N ILE A 295 1.96 3.47 -26.41
CA ILE A 295 2.43 3.00 -25.11
C ILE A 295 2.11 4.07 -24.05
N ILE A 296 1.31 3.73 -23.05
CA ILE A 296 1.03 4.61 -21.92
C ILE A 296 1.67 4.02 -20.68
N ALA A 297 2.52 4.78 -19.99
CA ALA A 297 3.13 4.35 -18.73
C ALA A 297 2.64 5.22 -17.58
N ALA A 298 2.56 4.66 -16.37
CA ALA A 298 2.25 5.41 -15.16
C ALA A 298 3.39 5.31 -14.13
N THR A 299 3.71 6.44 -13.50
CA THR A 299 4.68 6.48 -12.39
C THR A 299 4.20 7.44 -11.30
N ASN A 300 4.58 7.14 -10.06
CA ASN A 300 4.45 8.07 -8.93
C ASN A 300 5.68 9.00 -8.81
N ARG A 301 6.80 8.61 -9.40
CA ARG A 301 8.11 9.25 -9.23
C ARG A 301 8.81 9.39 -10.57
N LYS A 302 8.74 10.59 -11.16
CA LYS A 302 9.49 10.90 -12.39
C LYS A 302 10.99 11.08 -12.15
N ASP A 303 11.38 11.48 -10.94
CA ASP A 303 12.75 11.77 -10.52
C ASP A 303 13.66 10.55 -10.54
N VAL A 304 13.10 9.36 -10.30
CA VAL A 304 13.87 8.11 -10.26
C VAL A 304 14.00 7.44 -11.62
N LEU A 305 13.31 7.92 -12.66
CA LEU A 305 13.31 7.28 -13.96
C LEU A 305 14.58 7.56 -14.75
N ASP A 306 15.01 6.59 -15.56
CA ASP A 306 16.11 6.76 -16.49
C ASP A 306 15.75 7.84 -17.55
N PRO A 307 16.53 8.92 -17.69
CA PRO A 307 16.31 9.95 -18.70
C PRO A 307 16.24 9.41 -20.13
N ALA A 308 16.80 8.24 -20.41
CA ALA A 308 16.69 7.55 -21.68
C ALA A 308 15.21 7.29 -22.06
N LEU A 309 14.35 6.95 -21.10
CA LEU A 309 12.91 6.72 -21.34
C LEU A 309 12.17 8.00 -21.77
N LEU A 310 12.63 9.16 -21.31
CA LEU A 310 12.01 10.46 -21.54
C LEU A 310 12.47 11.16 -22.83
N ARG A 311 13.33 10.51 -23.62
CA ARG A 311 13.83 11.10 -24.87
C ARG A 311 12.75 11.10 -25.96
N PRO A 312 12.76 12.09 -26.87
CA PRO A 312 11.84 12.12 -28.01
C PRO A 312 11.88 10.82 -28.82
N GLY A 313 10.69 10.29 -29.16
CA GLY A 313 10.53 8.98 -29.79
C GLY A 313 10.29 7.81 -28.82
N ARG A 314 10.24 8.07 -27.51
CA ARG A 314 9.87 7.10 -26.48
C ARG A 314 8.65 7.59 -25.71
N PHE A 315 8.81 8.03 -24.45
CA PHE A 315 7.76 8.77 -23.75
C PHE A 315 7.93 10.26 -24.03
N ASP A 316 7.50 10.67 -25.23
CA ASP A 316 7.61 12.04 -25.72
C ASP A 316 6.52 12.95 -25.14
N ARG A 317 5.39 12.40 -24.71
CA ARG A 317 4.37 13.14 -23.95
C ARG A 317 4.45 12.83 -22.47
N GLN A 318 4.41 13.88 -21.64
CA GLN A 318 4.40 13.78 -20.19
C GLN A 318 3.18 14.53 -19.65
N VAL A 319 2.20 13.78 -19.17
CA VAL A 319 0.95 14.32 -18.64
C VAL A 319 0.98 14.21 -17.14
N THR A 320 0.83 15.35 -16.45
CA THR A 320 0.81 15.38 -14.98
C THR A 320 -0.62 15.19 -14.48
N VAL A 321 -0.85 14.13 -13.69
CA VAL A 321 -2.14 13.79 -13.09
C VAL A 321 -2.07 14.06 -11.59
N GLY A 322 -2.32 15.32 -11.22
CA GLY A 322 -2.28 15.81 -9.84
C GLY A 322 -3.46 15.38 -8.98
N ASN A 323 -3.44 15.82 -7.72
CA ASN A 323 -4.61 15.71 -6.85
C ASN A 323 -5.70 16.69 -7.32
N PRO A 324 -6.98 16.31 -7.22
CA PRO A 324 -8.10 17.15 -7.66
C PRO A 324 -8.28 18.42 -6.80
N ASP A 325 -8.75 19.49 -7.43
CA ASP A 325 -9.24 20.72 -6.80
C ASP A 325 -10.62 20.50 -6.12
N ILE A 326 -11.14 21.48 -5.37
CA ILE A 326 -12.44 21.38 -4.69
C ILE A 326 -13.55 20.96 -5.67
N LYS A 327 -13.60 21.57 -6.86
CA LYS A 327 -14.63 21.24 -7.87
C LYS A 327 -14.41 19.84 -8.44
N GLY A 328 -13.17 19.44 -8.67
CA GLY A 328 -12.78 18.10 -9.08
C GLY A 328 -13.19 17.06 -8.04
N ARG A 329 -12.97 17.33 -6.76
CA ARG A 329 -13.40 16.46 -5.65
C ARG A 329 -14.92 16.33 -5.61
N GLU A 330 -15.67 17.41 -5.77
CA GLU A 330 -17.14 17.38 -5.90
C GLU A 330 -17.59 16.50 -7.08
N LYS A 331 -16.97 16.67 -8.26
CA LYS A 331 -17.29 15.85 -9.44
C LYS A 331 -16.95 14.37 -9.21
N ILE A 332 -15.78 14.06 -8.62
CA ILE A 332 -15.35 12.69 -8.32
C ILE A 332 -16.30 12.03 -7.33
N LEU A 333 -16.65 12.73 -6.24
CA LEU A 333 -17.67 12.27 -5.28
C LEU A 333 -19.00 12.00 -5.99
N GLY A 334 -19.41 12.89 -6.90
CA GLY A 334 -20.61 12.73 -7.71
C GLY A 334 -20.58 11.45 -8.57
N VAL A 335 -19.46 11.16 -9.24
CA VAL A 335 -19.28 9.94 -10.05
C VAL A 335 -19.40 8.68 -9.20
N HIS A 336 -18.70 8.63 -8.06
CA HIS A 336 -18.73 7.47 -7.16
C HIS A 336 -20.06 7.31 -6.42
N ALA A 337 -20.75 8.41 -6.14
CA ALA A 337 -22.06 8.39 -5.48
C ALA A 337 -23.22 7.97 -6.40
N ARG A 338 -23.05 7.93 -7.73
CA ARG A 338 -24.12 7.52 -8.68
C ARG A 338 -24.74 6.14 -8.36
N LYS A 339 -23.96 5.24 -7.76
CA LYS A 339 -24.41 3.88 -7.41
C LYS A 339 -24.96 3.77 -5.99
N THR A 340 -24.89 4.84 -5.21
CA THR A 340 -25.25 4.88 -3.79
C THR A 340 -26.55 5.66 -3.60
N PRO A 341 -27.55 5.13 -2.87
CA PRO A 341 -28.77 5.86 -2.60
C PRO A 341 -28.49 6.98 -1.57
N LEU A 342 -28.44 8.23 -2.05
CA LEU A 342 -28.21 9.41 -1.20
C LEU A 342 -29.51 9.94 -0.59
N GLY A 343 -29.43 10.45 0.64
CA GLY A 343 -30.48 11.26 1.27
C GLY A 343 -30.55 12.67 0.68
N PRO A 344 -31.69 13.39 0.85
CA PRO A 344 -31.86 14.76 0.35
C PRO A 344 -31.01 15.80 1.09
N ASP A 345 -30.47 15.44 2.26
CA ASP A 345 -29.63 16.25 3.13
C ASP A 345 -28.14 16.25 2.72
N VAL A 346 -27.74 15.40 1.77
CA VAL A 346 -26.34 15.23 1.38
C VAL A 346 -25.88 16.35 0.45
N ASP A 347 -24.97 17.19 0.95
CA ASP A 347 -24.23 18.15 0.13
C ASP A 347 -22.76 17.71 -0.06
N LEU A 348 -22.45 17.19 -1.24
CA LEU A 348 -21.10 16.74 -1.60
C LEU A 348 -20.08 17.89 -1.65
N ARG A 349 -20.52 19.15 -1.79
CA ARG A 349 -19.61 20.31 -1.77
C ARG A 349 -18.95 20.49 -0.43
N ILE A 350 -19.70 20.29 0.65
CA ILE A 350 -19.19 20.38 2.02
C ILE A 350 -18.14 19.29 2.26
N ILE A 351 -18.41 18.07 1.78
CA ILE A 351 -17.45 16.95 1.86
C ILE A 351 -16.19 17.23 1.02
N ALA A 352 -16.34 17.79 -0.19
CA ALA A 352 -15.22 18.16 -1.05
C ALA A 352 -14.32 19.24 -0.40
N ARG A 353 -14.90 20.22 0.28
CA ARG A 353 -14.16 21.22 1.07
C ARG A 353 -13.47 20.61 2.28
N GLY A 354 -14.08 19.61 2.91
CA GLY A 354 -13.54 18.92 4.09
C GLY A 354 -12.53 17.82 3.81
N THR A 355 -12.20 17.59 2.55
CA THR A 355 -11.24 16.55 2.11
C THR A 355 -10.07 17.15 1.33
N PRO A 356 -9.39 18.20 1.85
CA PRO A 356 -8.27 18.81 1.14
C PRO A 356 -7.14 17.78 0.94
N GLY A 357 -6.58 17.76 -0.26
CA GLY A 357 -5.47 16.86 -0.61
C GLY A 357 -5.86 15.39 -0.84
N PHE A 358 -7.14 15.03 -0.72
CA PHE A 358 -7.60 13.66 -1.00
C PHE A 358 -7.40 13.33 -2.47
N SER A 359 -6.88 12.12 -2.75
CA SER A 359 -6.84 11.58 -4.10
C SER A 359 -8.22 11.06 -4.53
N GLY A 360 -8.39 10.79 -5.83
CA GLY A 360 -9.64 10.20 -6.33
C GLY A 360 -9.98 8.86 -5.69
N ALA A 361 -8.95 8.04 -5.39
CA ALA A 361 -9.11 6.79 -4.67
C ALA A 361 -9.56 6.99 -3.22
N ASP A 362 -9.06 8.01 -2.53
CA ASP A 362 -9.48 8.34 -1.16
C ASP A 362 -10.94 8.76 -1.11
N LEU A 363 -11.39 9.55 -2.10
CA LEU A 363 -12.79 9.95 -2.24
C LEU A 363 -13.71 8.78 -2.57
N ALA A 364 -13.27 7.87 -3.45
CA ALA A 364 -14.00 6.63 -3.74
C ALA A 364 -14.15 5.77 -2.47
N ASN A 365 -13.09 5.68 -1.67
CA ASN A 365 -13.11 4.98 -0.40
C ASN A 365 -14.04 5.66 0.62
N LEU A 366 -14.06 6.99 0.68
CA LEU A 366 -14.96 7.76 1.55
C LEU A 366 -16.43 7.47 1.24
N VAL A 367 -16.83 7.48 -0.04
CA VAL A 367 -18.21 7.15 -0.45
C VAL A 367 -18.56 5.71 -0.06
N ASN A 368 -17.63 4.78 -0.23
CA ASN A 368 -17.83 3.38 0.16
C ASN A 368 -17.97 3.23 1.68
N GLU A 369 -17.15 3.93 2.46
CA GLU A 369 -17.22 3.94 3.92
C GLU A 369 -18.54 4.54 4.43
N ALA A 370 -19.03 5.61 3.82
CA ALA A 370 -20.33 6.20 4.14
C ALA A 370 -21.48 5.20 3.90
N ALA A 371 -21.43 4.47 2.77
CA ALA A 371 -22.40 3.42 2.47
C ALA A 371 -22.35 2.26 3.47
N LEU A 372 -21.14 1.84 3.89
CA LEU A 372 -20.96 0.79 4.90
C LEU A 372 -21.45 1.21 6.29
N MET A 373 -21.30 2.49 6.66
CA MET A 373 -21.82 3.03 7.92
C MET A 373 -23.34 3.05 7.93
N ALA A 374 -23.96 3.56 6.87
CA ALA A 374 -25.41 3.56 6.70
C ALA A 374 -25.97 2.12 6.75
N ALA A 375 -25.32 1.19 6.05
CA ALA A 375 -25.72 -0.22 6.02
C ALA A 375 -25.61 -0.88 7.40
N ARG A 376 -24.59 -0.55 8.20
CA ARG A 376 -24.40 -1.10 9.56
C ARG A 376 -25.55 -0.76 10.50
N ILE A 377 -26.14 0.42 10.34
CA ILE A 377 -27.29 0.89 11.15
C ILE A 377 -28.63 0.47 10.51
N GLY A 378 -28.60 -0.13 9.32
CA GLY A 378 -29.80 -0.54 8.59
C GLY A 378 -30.54 0.61 7.91
N ARG A 379 -29.85 1.74 7.65
CA ARG A 379 -30.42 2.87 6.89
C ARG A 379 -30.59 2.48 5.42
N ARG A 380 -31.67 2.96 4.78
CA ARG A 380 -31.95 2.75 3.34
C ARG A 380 -31.24 3.75 2.44
N PHE A 381 -30.96 4.94 2.97
CA PHE A 381 -30.29 6.03 2.28
C PHE A 381 -29.08 6.45 3.11
N VAL A 382 -28.00 6.85 2.44
CA VAL A 382 -26.80 7.41 3.06
C VAL A 382 -27.05 8.89 3.33
N THR A 383 -26.97 9.31 4.59
CA THR A 383 -27.21 10.70 5.02
C THR A 383 -25.91 11.49 5.09
N MET A 384 -26.00 12.81 5.29
CA MET A 384 -24.83 13.66 5.45
C MET A 384 -23.99 13.27 6.68
N GLU A 385 -24.65 12.83 7.75
CA GLU A 385 -24.00 12.31 8.96
C GLU A 385 -23.10 11.08 8.67
N ASP A 386 -23.54 10.18 7.78
CA ASP A 386 -22.76 9.01 7.36
C ASP A 386 -21.52 9.45 6.56
N PHE A 387 -21.64 10.47 5.70
CA PHE A 387 -20.52 11.05 4.97
C PHE A 387 -19.52 11.76 5.89
N GLU A 388 -20.01 12.51 6.87
CA GLU A 388 -19.13 13.14 7.87
C GLU A 388 -18.40 12.11 8.73
N SER A 389 -19.11 11.09 9.20
CA SER A 389 -18.53 10.01 9.98
C SER A 389 -17.49 9.23 9.18
N ALA A 390 -17.76 8.98 7.89
CA ALA A 390 -16.84 8.34 6.96
C ALA A 390 -15.60 9.21 6.70
N LYS A 391 -15.78 10.51 6.45
CA LYS A 391 -14.68 11.47 6.32
C LYS A 391 -13.78 11.45 7.55
N ASP A 392 -14.35 11.57 8.74
CA ASP A 392 -13.60 11.56 9.99
C ASP A 392 -12.85 10.23 10.18
N LYS A 393 -13.47 9.10 9.80
CA LYS A 393 -12.83 7.78 9.85
C LYS A 393 -11.67 7.64 8.85
N VAL A 394 -11.81 8.14 7.63
CA VAL A 394 -10.75 8.06 6.60
C VAL A 394 -9.58 8.98 6.97
N MET A 395 -9.85 10.16 7.52
CA MET A 395 -8.81 11.11 7.91
C MET A 395 -8.04 10.67 9.17
N MET A 396 -8.74 10.18 10.20
CA MET A 396 -8.16 9.96 11.53
C MET A 396 -8.12 8.51 11.97
N GLY A 397 -8.78 7.61 11.26
CA GLY A 397 -9.00 6.24 11.69
C GLY A 397 -10.29 6.05 12.48
N ALA A 398 -10.53 4.82 12.93
CA ALA A 398 -11.76 4.45 13.60
C ALA A 398 -11.91 5.12 14.97
N GLU A 399 -13.17 5.40 15.32
CA GLU A 399 -13.59 5.87 16.65
C GLU A 399 -13.23 4.85 17.73
N ARG A 400 -12.58 5.29 18.82
CA ARG A 400 -12.11 4.41 19.90
C ARG A 400 -13.16 4.27 21.01
N ARG A 401 -14.30 3.64 20.71
CA ARG A 401 -15.41 3.44 21.67
C ARG A 401 -15.03 2.69 22.95
N SER A 402 -13.99 1.87 22.91
CA SER A 402 -13.51 1.12 24.08
C SER A 402 -12.59 1.92 25.00
N MET A 403 -12.13 3.10 24.58
CA MET A 403 -11.27 3.95 25.39
C MET A 403 -12.12 4.80 26.31
N VAL A 404 -12.10 4.47 27.61
CA VAL A 404 -12.77 5.26 28.63
C VAL A 404 -11.82 6.38 29.06
N LEU A 405 -12.17 7.63 28.74
CA LEU A 405 -11.47 8.80 29.24
C LEU A 405 -11.95 9.10 30.66
N THR A 406 -11.02 9.49 31.54
CA THR A 406 -11.41 10.03 32.85
C THR A 406 -12.10 11.39 32.69
N ALA A 407 -12.91 11.80 33.67
CA ALA A 407 -13.57 13.11 33.62
C ALA A 407 -12.55 14.26 33.47
N ASP A 408 -11.42 14.19 34.17
CA ASP A 408 -10.31 15.15 34.06
C ASP A 408 -9.67 15.17 32.65
N GLN A 409 -9.49 14.02 32.03
CA GLN A 409 -8.98 13.95 30.64
C GLN A 409 -9.97 14.55 29.65
N LYS A 410 -11.26 14.22 29.80
CA LYS A 410 -12.34 14.76 28.95
C LYS A 410 -12.43 16.29 29.10
N GLU A 411 -12.31 16.80 30.33
CA GLU A 411 -12.29 18.23 30.63
C GLU A 411 -11.10 18.92 29.97
N LYS A 412 -9.87 18.41 30.15
CA LYS A 412 -8.66 18.96 29.54
C LYS A 412 -8.78 19.03 28.02
N THR A 413 -9.25 17.97 27.39
CA THR A 413 -9.50 17.95 25.94
C THR A 413 -10.54 18.98 25.54
N ALA A 414 -11.65 19.13 26.27
CA ALA A 414 -12.66 20.13 25.95
C ALA A 414 -12.12 21.58 26.01
N TYR A 415 -11.35 21.93 27.04
CA TYR A 415 -10.72 23.26 27.14
C TYR A 415 -9.68 23.49 26.04
N HIS A 416 -8.92 22.45 25.70
CA HIS A 416 -7.93 22.46 24.61
C HIS A 416 -8.60 22.74 23.26
N GLU A 417 -9.62 21.95 22.87
CA GLU A 417 -10.34 22.11 21.61
C GLU A 417 -11.14 23.43 21.56
N ALA A 418 -11.76 23.83 22.67
CA ALA A 418 -12.42 25.13 22.77
C ALA A 418 -11.43 26.28 22.52
N GLY A 419 -10.18 26.13 22.94
CA GLY A 419 -9.10 27.09 22.68
C GLY A 419 -8.86 27.29 21.18
N HIS A 420 -8.69 26.20 20.43
CA HIS A 420 -8.56 26.24 18.97
C HIS A 420 -9.76 26.87 18.29
N ALA A 421 -10.98 26.50 18.70
CA ALA A 421 -12.21 27.00 18.10
C ALA A 421 -12.39 28.51 18.31
N VAL A 422 -12.17 29.02 19.53
CA VAL A 422 -12.32 30.46 19.83
C VAL A 422 -11.27 31.29 19.11
N VAL A 423 -10.00 30.86 19.10
CA VAL A 423 -8.94 31.58 18.40
C VAL A 423 -9.18 31.55 16.88
N GLY A 424 -9.52 30.40 16.32
CA GLY A 424 -9.84 30.26 14.89
C GLY A 424 -11.02 31.14 14.45
N LEU A 425 -12.08 31.25 15.26
CA LEU A 425 -13.21 32.14 14.98
C LEU A 425 -12.91 33.63 15.17
N SER A 426 -11.86 33.97 15.90
CA SER A 426 -11.48 35.36 16.20
C SER A 426 -10.51 35.94 15.17
N LEU A 427 -9.83 35.09 14.41
CA LEU A 427 -8.80 35.47 13.45
C LEU A 427 -9.38 35.51 12.03
N PRO A 428 -9.34 36.66 11.33
CA PRO A 428 -10.03 36.83 10.05
C PRO A 428 -9.42 36.02 8.90
N MET A 429 -8.12 35.69 8.96
CA MET A 429 -7.42 34.97 7.89
C MET A 429 -7.38 33.45 8.09
N CYS A 430 -7.84 32.98 9.25
CA CYS A 430 -7.99 31.55 9.53
C CYS A 430 -9.18 30.97 8.74
N ASP A 431 -9.07 29.71 8.35
CA ASP A 431 -10.20 29.01 7.74
C ASP A 431 -11.38 28.96 8.73
N PRO A 432 -12.63 29.14 8.27
CA PRO A 432 -13.79 29.07 9.14
C PRO A 432 -13.91 27.72 9.85
N VAL A 433 -14.11 27.76 11.17
CA VAL A 433 -14.34 26.57 11.99
C VAL A 433 -15.68 25.94 11.62
N TYR A 434 -15.64 24.66 11.25
CA TYR A 434 -16.79 23.88 10.83
C TYR A 434 -17.30 22.91 11.89
N LYS A 435 -16.40 22.31 12.68
CA LYS A 435 -16.76 21.34 13.71
C LYS A 435 -15.69 21.28 14.80
N ALA A 436 -16.10 21.15 16.05
CA ALA A 436 -15.24 20.81 17.17
C ALA A 436 -15.78 19.54 17.85
N THR A 437 -14.91 18.60 18.20
CA THR A 437 -15.29 17.35 18.86
C THR A 437 -14.24 16.91 19.88
N ILE A 438 -14.70 16.29 20.97
CA ILE A 438 -13.86 15.68 22.00
C ILE A 438 -13.94 14.14 22.00
N ILE A 439 -14.46 13.57 20.91
CA ILE A 439 -14.59 12.12 20.73
C ILE A 439 -13.26 11.58 20.18
N PRO A 440 -12.61 10.62 20.86
CA PRO A 440 -11.29 10.15 20.46
C PRO A 440 -11.33 9.32 19.17
N ARG A 441 -10.44 9.67 18.23
CA ARG A 441 -10.31 8.99 16.92
C ARG A 441 -8.85 8.75 16.59
N GLY A 442 -8.51 7.50 16.28
CA GLY A 442 -7.13 7.09 16.03
C GLY A 442 -6.15 7.53 17.12
N GLY A 443 -5.24 8.44 16.78
CA GLY A 443 -4.24 9.02 17.68
C GLY A 443 -4.64 10.33 18.37
N ALA A 444 -5.79 10.93 18.02
CA ALA A 444 -6.26 12.21 18.58
C ALA A 444 -7.37 12.01 19.62
N LEU A 445 -7.36 12.83 20.68
CA LEU A 445 -8.38 12.81 21.74
C LEU A 445 -9.57 13.73 21.44
N GLY A 446 -9.32 14.82 20.73
CA GLY A 446 -10.31 15.76 20.20
C GLY A 446 -9.76 16.40 18.92
N MET A 447 -10.58 17.23 18.27
CA MET A 447 -10.12 18.08 17.18
C MET A 447 -11.05 19.26 16.90
N VAL A 448 -10.49 20.29 16.26
CA VAL A 448 -11.23 21.34 15.56
C VAL A 448 -10.97 21.26 14.06
N VAL A 449 -12.02 21.04 13.28
CA VAL A 449 -11.99 21.01 11.82
C VAL A 449 -12.38 22.38 11.27
N SER A 450 -11.51 22.94 10.43
CA SER A 450 -11.80 24.17 9.66
C SER A 450 -11.93 23.84 8.18
N LEU A 451 -12.85 24.50 7.49
CA LEU A 451 -13.12 24.26 6.06
C LEU A 451 -12.69 25.45 5.21
N PRO A 452 -11.67 25.31 4.36
CA PRO A 452 -11.29 26.39 3.45
C PRO A 452 -12.43 26.71 2.49
N GLU A 453 -12.61 27.99 2.16
CA GLU A 453 -13.60 28.44 1.17
C GLU A 453 -13.11 28.23 -0.26
N MET A 454 -11.79 28.35 -0.49
CA MET A 454 -11.14 28.18 -1.78
C MET A 454 -9.82 27.41 -1.60
N ASP A 455 -9.40 26.70 -2.65
CA ASP A 455 -8.07 26.08 -2.66
C ASP A 455 -7.01 27.18 -2.68
N ARG A 456 -6.12 27.17 -1.68
CA ARG A 456 -5.05 28.16 -1.55
C ARG A 456 -3.84 27.71 -2.34
N LEU A 457 -3.37 28.56 -3.26
CA LEU A 457 -2.12 28.34 -4.01
C LEU A 457 -0.92 29.02 -3.34
N ASN A 458 -1.15 30.17 -2.69
CA ASN A 458 -0.11 30.99 -2.07
C ASN A 458 -0.41 31.21 -0.59
N TRP A 459 0.65 31.39 0.20
CA TRP A 459 0.58 31.75 1.61
C TRP A 459 1.08 33.17 1.82
N HIS A 460 0.28 34.00 2.48
CA HIS A 460 0.71 35.31 2.97
C HIS A 460 1.26 35.21 4.40
N LYS A 461 2.19 36.11 4.75
CA LYS A 461 2.88 36.08 6.05
C LYS A 461 1.91 36.24 7.23
N ASP A 462 0.94 37.14 7.10
CA ASP A 462 -0.11 37.39 8.10
C ASP A 462 -1.03 36.17 8.29
N GLU A 463 -1.39 35.47 7.22
CA GLU A 463 -2.14 34.21 7.29
C GLU A 463 -1.35 33.14 8.05
N CYS A 464 -0.05 32.99 7.77
CA CYS A 464 0.80 32.05 8.47
C CYS A 464 0.91 32.38 9.96
N GLU A 465 1.08 33.66 10.32
CA GLU A 465 1.13 34.12 11.71
C GLU A 465 -0.20 33.83 12.45
N GLN A 466 -1.34 34.05 11.79
CA GLN A 466 -2.65 33.73 12.36
C GLN A 466 -2.86 32.21 12.49
N LYS A 467 -2.39 31.44 11.52
CA LYS A 467 -2.42 29.97 11.60
C LYS A 467 -1.54 29.45 12.73
N LEU A 468 -0.35 30.02 12.94
CA LEU A 468 0.50 29.72 14.10
C LEU A 468 -0.22 30.03 15.41
N ALA A 469 -0.92 31.16 15.51
CA ALA A 469 -1.71 31.48 16.69
C ALA A 469 -2.85 30.48 16.93
N MET A 470 -3.58 30.08 15.88
CA MET A 470 -4.62 29.05 15.98
C MET A 470 -4.04 27.70 16.42
N THR A 471 -2.90 27.27 15.86
CA THR A 471 -2.25 26.00 16.23
C THR A 471 -1.71 26.04 17.66
N MET A 472 -1.19 27.17 18.14
CA MET A 472 -0.70 27.27 19.52
C MET A 472 -1.81 27.47 20.57
N ALA A 473 -3.08 27.57 20.14
CA ALA A 473 -4.20 27.87 21.01
C ALA A 473 -4.50 26.77 22.04
N GLY A 474 -4.39 25.49 21.68
CA GLY A 474 -4.59 24.38 22.62
C GLY A 474 -3.62 24.42 23.80
N LYS A 475 -2.33 24.66 23.52
CA LYS A 475 -1.31 24.85 24.57
C LYS A 475 -1.60 26.08 25.44
N ALA A 476 -1.99 27.21 24.83
CA ALA A 476 -2.35 28.42 25.57
C ALA A 476 -3.56 28.20 26.48
N ALA A 477 -4.58 27.48 26.00
CA ALA A 477 -5.76 27.14 26.77
C ALA A 477 -5.43 26.27 28.01
N GLU A 478 -4.58 25.25 27.84
CA GLU A 478 -4.15 24.42 28.96
C GLU A 478 -3.39 25.21 30.03
N ILE A 479 -2.44 26.07 29.63
CA ILE A 479 -1.66 26.90 30.55
C ILE A 479 -2.57 27.89 31.28
N LEU A 480 -3.50 28.54 30.59
CA LEU A 480 -4.41 29.51 31.18
C LEU A 480 -5.39 28.89 32.20
N LYS A 481 -5.83 27.65 31.98
CA LYS A 481 -6.77 26.97 32.88
C LYS A 481 -6.07 26.28 34.06
N TYR A 482 -4.99 25.54 33.79
CA TYR A 482 -4.39 24.61 34.75
C TYR A 482 -3.03 25.08 35.28
N GLY A 483 -2.42 26.10 34.68
CA GLY A 483 -1.07 26.58 35.03
C GLY A 483 0.05 25.82 34.34
N GLU A 484 1.25 26.41 34.34
CA GLU A 484 2.43 25.89 33.61
C GLU A 484 2.90 24.51 34.11
N GLU A 485 2.73 24.22 35.39
CA GLU A 485 3.13 22.94 36.02
C GLU A 485 2.21 21.77 35.64
N HIS A 486 1.02 22.04 35.11
CA HIS A 486 -0.01 21.04 34.79
C HIS A 486 -0.28 20.87 33.29
N VAL A 487 0.63 21.37 32.44
CA VAL A 487 0.53 21.23 30.99
C VAL A 487 0.72 19.77 30.58
N SER A 488 -0.17 19.27 29.73
CA SER A 488 -0.09 17.90 29.23
C SER A 488 0.83 17.77 28.02
N ASN A 489 1.06 16.54 27.56
CA ASN A 489 1.69 16.28 26.27
C ASN A 489 0.69 16.30 25.09
N GLY A 490 -0.58 16.63 25.32
CA GLY A 490 -1.63 16.75 24.30
C GLY A 490 -1.26 17.67 23.13
N PRO A 491 -0.69 18.86 23.37
CA PRO A 491 -0.30 19.81 22.30
C PRO A 491 0.90 19.37 21.45
N ALA A 492 1.43 18.15 21.60
CA ALA A 492 2.61 17.71 20.86
C ALA A 492 2.39 17.75 19.33
N GLY A 493 1.19 17.37 18.86
CA GLY A 493 0.83 17.45 17.45
C GLY A 493 0.75 18.89 16.94
N ASP A 494 0.24 19.80 17.76
CA ASP A 494 0.16 21.23 17.43
C ASP A 494 1.53 21.86 17.36
N ILE A 495 2.39 21.59 18.33
CA ILE A 495 3.77 22.09 18.37
C ILE A 495 4.53 21.60 17.14
N GLN A 496 4.32 20.34 16.72
CA GLN A 496 4.92 19.81 15.51
C GLN A 496 4.45 20.57 14.26
N GLN A 497 3.13 20.79 14.12
CA GLN A 497 2.56 21.52 12.99
C GLN A 497 3.04 22.99 12.96
N ALA A 498 3.00 23.67 14.10
CA ALA A 498 3.50 25.04 14.24
C ALA A 498 4.99 25.14 13.91
N SER A 499 5.80 24.18 14.37
CA SER A 499 7.23 24.12 14.08
C SER A 499 7.51 23.90 12.60
N GLN A 500 6.77 23.02 11.92
CA GLN A 500 6.92 22.79 10.48
C GLN A 500 6.54 24.04 9.68
N LEU A 501 5.44 24.70 10.03
CA LEU A 501 5.01 25.93 9.38
C LEU A 501 6.02 27.06 9.59
N ALA A 502 6.46 27.29 10.83
CA ALA A 502 7.46 28.32 11.13
C ALA A 502 8.80 28.05 10.43
N ARG A 503 9.24 26.79 10.35
CA ARG A 503 10.43 26.40 9.57
C ARG A 503 10.25 26.63 8.08
N ALA A 504 9.07 26.36 7.50
CA ALA A 504 8.80 26.64 6.09
C ALA A 504 8.83 28.16 5.80
N MET A 505 8.24 28.98 6.69
CA MET A 505 8.28 30.44 6.61
C MET A 505 9.71 30.98 6.57
N VAL A 506 10.59 30.44 7.43
CA VAL A 506 11.99 30.89 7.53
C VAL A 506 12.86 30.33 6.41
N LEU A 507 12.77 29.02 6.10
CA LEU A 507 13.73 28.33 5.24
C LEU A 507 13.36 28.31 3.75
N ARG A 508 12.07 28.31 3.41
CA ARG A 508 11.62 28.16 2.00
C ARG A 508 10.98 29.43 1.46
N TRP A 509 10.27 30.17 2.30
CA TRP A 509 9.46 31.31 1.86
C TRP A 509 10.12 32.67 2.11
N GLY A 510 11.27 32.72 2.79
CA GLY A 510 12.00 33.97 3.03
C GLY A 510 11.21 34.98 3.86
N MET A 511 10.34 34.55 4.77
CA MET A 511 9.47 35.45 5.55
C MET A 511 10.16 36.05 6.80
N SER A 512 11.44 35.76 7.02
CA SER A 512 12.25 36.32 8.10
C SER A 512 13.24 37.35 7.59
N ASP A 513 13.20 38.55 8.17
CA ASP A 513 14.08 39.66 7.81
C ASP A 513 15.55 39.41 8.21
N LYS A 514 15.80 38.55 9.22
CA LYS A 514 17.16 38.24 9.69
C LYS A 514 17.86 37.20 8.84
N VAL A 515 17.14 36.14 8.46
CA VAL A 515 17.67 35.05 7.64
C VAL A 515 17.76 35.47 6.17
N GLY A 516 16.84 36.34 5.71
CA GLY A 516 16.81 36.90 4.37
C GLY A 516 16.05 36.02 3.35
N ASN A 517 16.01 36.50 2.11
CA ASN A 517 15.25 35.89 1.01
C ASN A 517 16.09 34.81 0.29
N ILE A 518 16.60 33.83 1.04
CA ILE A 518 17.44 32.74 0.50
C ILE A 518 16.69 31.42 0.68
N ASP A 519 16.70 30.58 -0.36
CA ASP A 519 16.12 29.23 -0.31
C ASP A 519 17.08 28.25 0.38
N TYR A 520 16.67 27.75 1.54
CA TYR A 520 17.34 26.72 2.32
C TYR A 520 16.61 25.36 2.22
N ALA A 521 15.96 25.05 1.09
CA ALA A 521 15.22 23.81 0.87
C ALA A 521 16.01 22.53 1.23
N GLU A 522 17.29 22.45 0.87
CA GLU A 522 18.14 21.30 1.22
C GLU A 522 18.29 21.11 2.74
N ALA A 523 18.41 22.21 3.49
CA ALA A 523 18.45 22.16 4.95
C ALA A 523 17.09 21.78 5.54
N HIS A 524 16.00 22.26 4.94
CA HIS A 524 14.63 21.89 5.34
C HIS A 524 14.35 20.39 5.16
N GLU A 525 14.81 19.78 4.05
CA GLU A 525 14.69 18.34 3.80
C GLU A 525 15.55 17.51 4.77
N GLY A 526 16.71 18.04 5.18
CA GLY A 526 17.53 17.46 6.24
C GLY A 526 16.83 17.40 7.61
N TYR A 527 16.06 18.43 7.97
CA TYR A 527 15.21 18.40 9.18
C TYR A 527 14.05 17.41 9.09
N SER A 528 13.58 17.10 7.87
CA SER A 528 12.54 16.10 7.61
C SER A 528 13.08 14.67 7.49
N GLY A 529 14.40 14.47 7.59
CA GLY A 529 15.05 13.16 7.59
C GLY A 529 15.26 12.51 6.21
N SER A 530 15.06 13.24 5.11
CA SER A 530 15.19 12.68 3.74
C SER A 530 16.61 12.77 3.15
N THR A 531 17.47 13.64 3.68
CA THR A 531 18.81 13.87 3.11
C THR A 531 19.83 14.20 4.20
N GLY A 532 20.97 13.52 4.17
CA GLY A 532 22.10 13.81 5.05
C GLY A 532 22.97 14.90 4.42
N GLY A 533 22.84 16.14 4.88
CA GLY A 533 23.79 17.19 4.48
C GLY A 533 23.29 18.60 4.77
N PHE A 534 23.65 19.14 5.92
CA PHE A 534 23.55 20.59 6.12
C PHE A 534 24.70 21.28 5.39
N SER A 535 24.42 21.99 4.30
CA SER A 535 25.33 22.94 3.64
C SER A 535 25.31 24.34 4.31
N VAL A 536 24.87 24.42 5.58
CA VAL A 536 24.62 25.70 6.27
C VAL A 536 25.52 25.84 7.50
N SER A 537 26.09 27.04 7.69
CA SER A 537 26.99 27.34 8.80
C SER A 537 26.30 27.19 10.17
N ALA A 538 27.06 26.91 11.23
CA ALA A 538 26.52 26.78 12.58
C ALA A 538 25.81 28.07 13.06
N HIS A 539 26.39 29.23 12.77
CA HIS A 539 25.80 30.54 13.09
C HIS A 539 24.46 30.76 12.37
N THR A 540 24.36 30.39 11.10
CA THR A 540 23.10 30.49 10.35
C THR A 540 22.04 29.56 10.91
N LYS A 541 22.41 28.34 11.36
CA LYS A 541 21.48 27.43 12.02
C LYS A 541 20.93 28.00 13.32
N GLU A 542 21.79 28.59 14.16
CA GLU A 542 21.37 29.24 15.40
C GLU A 542 20.38 30.37 15.12
N MET A 543 20.69 31.24 14.15
CA MET A 543 19.81 32.31 13.71
C MET A 543 18.45 31.81 13.20
N ILE A 544 18.43 30.72 12.41
CA ILE A 544 17.20 30.08 11.95
C ILE A 544 16.36 29.61 13.13
N GLU A 545 16.95 28.89 14.08
CA GLU A 545 16.21 28.36 15.25
C GLU A 545 15.69 29.49 16.16
N GLU A 546 16.44 30.59 16.31
CA GLU A 546 15.96 31.77 17.03
C GLU A 546 14.75 32.41 16.35
N GLU A 547 14.76 32.54 15.03
CA GLU A 547 13.64 33.11 14.28
C GLU A 547 12.42 32.19 14.29
N VAL A 548 12.62 30.86 14.18
CA VAL A 548 11.54 29.88 14.35
C VAL A 548 10.92 29.99 15.74
N ARG A 549 11.75 30.06 16.80
CA ARG A 549 11.27 30.25 18.18
C ARG A 549 10.46 31.53 18.32
N ARG A 550 10.92 32.64 17.71
CA ARG A 550 10.22 33.93 17.73
C ARG A 550 8.82 33.82 17.12
N PHE A 551 8.67 33.19 15.96
CA PHE A 551 7.36 33.02 15.31
C PHE A 551 6.40 32.17 16.15
N ILE A 552 6.87 31.05 16.71
CA ILE A 552 6.06 30.18 17.56
C ILE A 552 5.64 30.91 18.85
N GLN A 553 6.56 31.63 19.48
CA GLN A 553 6.29 32.39 20.70
C GLN A 553 5.28 33.51 20.46
N ALA A 554 5.41 34.25 19.36
CA ALA A 554 4.45 35.28 18.97
C ALA A 554 3.04 34.69 18.72
N GLY A 555 2.96 33.52 18.07
CA GLY A 555 1.70 32.79 17.90
C GLY A 555 1.07 32.40 19.24
N TYR A 556 1.86 31.87 20.18
CA TYR A 556 1.41 31.53 21.53
C TYR A 556 0.88 32.74 22.29
N GLU A 557 1.64 33.85 22.32
CA GLU A 557 1.25 35.08 23.02
C GLU A 557 -0.04 35.66 22.45
N ARG A 558 -0.18 35.64 21.11
CA ARG A 558 -1.39 36.10 20.45
C ARG A 558 -2.60 35.24 20.81
N ALA A 559 -2.44 33.92 20.84
CA ALA A 559 -3.50 33.00 21.26
C ALA A 559 -3.90 33.23 22.72
N ALA A 560 -2.92 33.35 23.63
CA ALA A 560 -3.17 33.61 25.04
C ALA A 560 -3.88 34.94 25.28
N GLN A 561 -3.53 35.99 24.51
CA GLN A 561 -4.23 37.28 24.55
C GLN A 561 -5.71 37.13 24.17
N ILE A 562 -6.01 36.47 23.04
CA ILE A 562 -7.38 36.28 22.55
C ILE A 562 -8.21 35.47 23.54
N LEU A 563 -7.64 34.40 24.10
CA LEU A 563 -8.33 33.56 25.09
C LEU A 563 -8.62 34.31 26.40
N ASN A 564 -7.71 35.18 26.84
CA ASN A 564 -7.97 36.04 28.00
C ASN A 564 -9.04 37.11 27.73
N GLU A 565 -9.02 37.74 26.55
CA GLU A 565 -10.03 38.73 26.15
C GLU A 565 -11.42 38.10 26.04
N LYS A 566 -11.51 36.86 25.53
CA LYS A 566 -12.76 36.11 25.32
C LYS A 566 -12.99 34.98 26.33
N LYS A 567 -12.48 35.13 27.55
CA LYS A 567 -12.49 34.07 28.58
C LYS A 567 -13.88 33.46 28.82
N LYS A 568 -14.92 34.29 28.88
CA LYS A 568 -16.31 33.84 29.10
C LYS A 568 -16.82 32.97 27.96
N ASP A 569 -16.53 33.35 26.72
CA ASP A 569 -16.99 32.61 25.54
C ASP A 569 -16.24 31.27 25.42
N TRP A 570 -14.95 31.26 25.79
CA TRP A 570 -14.13 30.06 25.85
C TRP A 570 -14.60 29.07 26.92
N GLU A 571 -14.88 29.52 28.14
CA GLU A 571 -15.40 28.67 29.22
C GLU A 571 -16.76 28.06 28.85
N ARG A 572 -17.69 28.85 28.30
CA ARG A 572 -18.98 28.34 27.82
C ARG A 572 -18.83 27.30 26.72
N LEU A 573 -17.92 27.52 25.78
CA LEU A 573 -17.70 26.58 24.70
C LEU A 573 -17.11 25.25 25.22
N ALA A 574 -16.19 25.30 26.18
CA ALA A 574 -15.64 24.11 26.81
C ALA A 574 -16.72 23.32 27.57
N GLU A 575 -17.59 24.01 28.32
CA GLU A 575 -18.74 23.40 29.00
C GLU A 575 -19.73 22.77 28.00
N GLY A 576 -20.03 23.48 26.90
CA GLY A 576 -20.86 22.93 25.82
C GLY A 576 -20.24 21.70 25.16
N LEU A 577 -18.93 21.68 24.95
CA LEU A 577 -18.25 20.48 24.43
C LEU A 577 -18.32 19.31 25.42
N LEU A 578 -18.30 19.55 26.73
CA LEU A 578 -18.44 18.48 27.73
C LEU A 578 -19.83 17.86 27.74
N GLU A 579 -20.86 18.66 27.47
CA GLU A 579 -22.26 18.23 27.43
C GLU A 579 -22.62 17.53 26.11
N TYR A 580 -22.28 18.13 24.96
CA TYR A 580 -22.73 17.67 23.64
C TYR A 580 -21.68 16.84 22.88
N GLU A 581 -20.43 16.81 23.36
CA GLU A 581 -19.26 16.08 22.81
C GLU A 581 -18.81 16.51 21.40
N THR A 582 -19.72 17.00 20.56
CA THR A 582 -19.47 17.50 19.21
C THR A 582 -20.39 18.69 18.94
N LEU A 583 -19.81 19.77 18.41
CA LEU A 583 -20.52 20.99 18.05
C LEU A 583 -20.10 21.43 16.63
N THR A 584 -21.07 21.76 15.79
CA THR A 584 -20.86 22.35 14.46
C THR A 584 -20.54 23.84 14.54
N GLY A 585 -20.02 24.43 13.46
CA GLY A 585 -19.59 25.84 13.43
C GLY A 585 -20.70 26.84 13.78
N GLU A 586 -21.95 26.54 13.41
CA GLU A 586 -23.10 27.36 13.80
C GLU A 586 -23.47 27.19 15.28
N GLU A 587 -23.42 25.96 15.77
CA GLU A 587 -23.67 25.63 17.18
C GLU A 587 -22.62 26.26 18.09
N ILE A 588 -21.34 26.23 17.70
CA ILE A 588 -20.25 26.89 18.42
C ILE A 588 -20.56 28.39 18.58
N LYS A 589 -21.00 29.07 17.51
CA LYS A 589 -21.36 30.49 17.57
C LYS A 589 -22.56 30.76 18.50
N ARG A 590 -23.54 29.85 18.57
CA ARG A 590 -24.68 29.92 19.50
C ARG A 590 -24.26 29.72 20.95
N VAL A 591 -23.50 28.65 21.22
CA VAL A 591 -23.00 28.32 22.57
C VAL A 591 -22.11 29.44 23.12
N MET A 592 -21.25 30.03 22.29
CA MET A 592 -20.44 31.20 22.70
C MET A 592 -21.32 32.39 23.14
N LYS A 593 -22.45 32.63 22.46
CA LYS A 593 -23.43 33.67 22.84
C LYS A 593 -24.27 33.30 24.07
N GLY A 594 -24.25 32.05 24.52
CA GLY A 594 -25.07 31.54 25.61
C GLY A 594 -26.43 31.01 25.18
N GLU A 595 -26.63 30.74 23.89
CA GLU A 595 -27.82 30.10 23.34
C GLU A 595 -27.61 28.57 23.26
N PRO A 596 -28.68 27.75 23.39
CA PRO A 596 -28.56 26.30 23.22
C PRO A 596 -28.10 25.93 21.79
N PRO A 597 -27.36 24.83 21.62
CA PRO A 597 -26.81 24.44 20.32
C PRO A 597 -27.92 24.08 19.34
N HIS A 598 -28.98 23.38 19.78
CA HIS A 598 -30.14 23.09 18.95
C HIS A 598 -31.27 24.08 19.26
N LEU A 599 -31.95 24.56 18.22
CA LEU A 599 -33.23 25.24 18.39
C LEU A 599 -34.25 24.17 18.79
N ASP A 600 -34.81 24.29 19.98
CA ASP A 600 -35.92 23.44 20.39
C ASP A 600 -37.10 23.65 19.43
N ASP A 601 -37.34 22.69 18.53
CA ASP A 601 -38.53 22.65 17.65
C ASP A 601 -39.82 22.33 18.45
N SER A 602 -39.73 22.32 19.79
CA SER A 602 -40.82 22.08 20.74
C SER A 602 -41.40 23.38 21.32
N GLY A 603 -41.03 24.54 20.80
CA GLY A 603 -41.44 25.87 21.29
C GLY A 603 -42.36 26.69 20.36
N ALA A 604 -42.81 26.17 19.22
CA ALA A 604 -43.79 26.86 18.38
C ALA A 604 -45.23 26.68 18.92
N GLY A 605 -45.48 27.27 20.08
CA GLY A 605 -46.83 27.53 20.56
C GLY A 605 -47.45 28.68 19.77
N ASP A 606 -48.55 28.40 19.08
CA ASP A 606 -49.61 29.34 18.67
C ASP A 606 -49.14 30.69 18.10
N ALA A 607 -48.73 30.69 16.84
CA ALA A 607 -48.85 31.86 15.99
C ALA A 607 -49.16 31.44 14.55
N ASP A 608 -50.46 31.51 14.24
CA ASP A 608 -51.04 31.50 12.91
C ASP A 608 -50.25 32.39 11.94
N GLN A 609 -49.52 31.79 11.00
CA GLN A 609 -49.17 32.41 9.73
C GLN A 609 -49.28 31.38 8.61
N GLY A 610 -50.30 31.60 7.76
CA GLY A 610 -50.60 30.78 6.61
C GLY A 610 -49.57 30.85 5.49
N SER A 611 -49.61 29.77 4.70
CA SER A 611 -49.29 29.71 3.26
C SER A 611 -47.82 29.72 2.84
N ALA A 612 -47.19 28.54 2.94
CA ALA A 612 -46.34 28.00 1.87
C ALA A 612 -46.40 26.46 1.90
N PRO A 613 -46.62 25.76 0.78
CA PRO A 613 -46.77 24.30 0.81
C PRO A 613 -45.40 23.64 0.93
N SER A 614 -45.15 22.98 2.07
CA SER A 614 -44.07 22.02 2.22
C SER A 614 -44.41 20.76 1.41
N VAL A 615 -43.56 20.42 0.45
CA VAL A 615 -43.69 19.20 -0.37
C VAL A 615 -43.12 18.03 0.42
N THR A 616 -43.91 17.52 1.37
CA THR A 616 -43.68 16.22 2.02
C THR A 616 -45.01 15.48 2.13
N ALA A 617 -45.50 14.98 1.00
CA ALA A 617 -46.58 13.99 0.97
C ALA A 617 -46.01 12.63 0.56
N ILE A 618 -45.70 11.81 1.55
CA ILE A 618 -45.50 10.37 1.39
C ILE A 618 -46.84 9.77 0.93
N PRO A 619 -46.93 9.03 -0.19
CA PRO A 619 -48.19 8.43 -0.59
C PRO A 619 -48.50 7.23 0.32
N LYS A 620 -49.58 7.32 1.10
CA LYS A 620 -50.13 6.20 1.87
C LYS A 620 -50.71 5.16 0.91
N THR A 621 -50.17 3.94 0.92
CA THR A 621 -50.69 2.77 0.22
C THR A 621 -52.08 2.39 0.78
N LYS A 622 -53.06 2.21 -0.11
CA LYS A 622 -54.41 1.74 0.23
C LYS A 622 -54.37 0.26 0.67
N PRO A 623 -55.18 -0.16 1.68
CA PRO A 623 -55.28 -1.55 2.06
C PRO A 623 -56.03 -2.36 0.98
N LYS A 624 -55.51 -3.54 0.67
CA LYS A 624 -56.01 -4.47 -0.34
C LYS A 624 -57.33 -5.10 0.13
N LYS A 625 -58.40 -4.99 -0.68
CA LYS A 625 -59.68 -5.70 -0.46
C LYS A 625 -59.50 -7.21 -0.66
N THR A 626 -60.06 -7.98 0.25
CA THR A 626 -60.22 -9.45 0.21
C THR A 626 -61.10 -9.86 -0.98
N PRO A 627 -60.80 -10.95 -1.71
CA PRO A 627 -61.67 -11.49 -2.75
C PRO A 627 -62.73 -12.44 -2.16
N PRO A 628 -63.92 -12.58 -2.77
CA PRO A 628 -64.93 -13.55 -2.32
C PRO A 628 -64.66 -14.96 -2.88
N GLU A 629 -65.15 -15.96 -2.15
CA GLU A 629 -65.04 -17.40 -2.40
C GLU A 629 -65.61 -17.85 -3.75
N GLY A 630 -64.95 -18.84 -4.38
CA GLY A 630 -65.50 -19.60 -5.50
C GLY A 630 -64.52 -20.60 -6.12
N GLY A 631 -64.66 -21.88 -5.74
CA GLY A 631 -64.39 -23.07 -6.56
C GLY A 631 -62.95 -23.36 -7.03
N MET A 632 -62.27 -24.30 -6.36
CA MET A 632 -61.09 -24.99 -6.91
C MET A 632 -61.54 -26.16 -7.81
N GLU A 633 -61.11 -26.15 -9.07
CA GLU A 633 -60.87 -27.37 -9.86
C GLU A 633 -59.42 -27.33 -10.36
N PRO A 634 -58.67 -28.45 -10.33
CA PRO A 634 -57.30 -28.49 -10.81
C PRO A 634 -57.24 -28.96 -12.27
N GLU A 635 -56.56 -28.20 -13.14
CA GLU A 635 -56.11 -28.73 -14.44
C GLU A 635 -54.74 -29.42 -14.31
N PRO A 636 -54.51 -30.51 -15.06
CA PRO A 636 -53.36 -31.38 -14.86
C PRO A 636 -52.10 -30.83 -15.56
N SER A 637 -50.97 -31.16 -14.94
CA SER A 637 -49.62 -30.95 -15.47
C SER A 637 -49.34 -31.76 -16.73
N ALA A 638 -48.74 -31.12 -17.73
CA ALA A 638 -47.91 -31.74 -18.77
C ALA A 638 -46.61 -30.95 -18.92
#